data_AF-A0AAN1Q372-F1
#
_entry.id   AF-A0AAN1Q372-F1
#
_cell.length_a   1.000
_cell.length_b   1.000
_cell.length_c   1.000
_cell.angle_alpha   90.00
_cell.angle_beta   90.00
_cell.angle_gamma   90.00
#
_symmetry.space_group_name_H-M   'P 1'
#
loop_
_entity.id
_entity.type
_entity.pdbx_description
1 polymer ?
#
loop_
_entity_poly.entity_id
_entity_poly.type
_entity_poly.pdbx_seq_one_letter_code
_entity_poly.pdbx_strand_id
1 'polypeptide(L)'
;MTNTDNRYYQPTDIKDALQTIQKLFNTYTDAPLTPELMTYHQKLVNQLATNLLPLAQQQHDKLRITQINSMMAVMQDWLKLRLNGQVFGGKMQHFKFVSNQKAQYKRRVHKIRGNQNHRASRH
;
A
#
# COMPACT_ATOMS: atom_id res chain seq x y z
N MET A 1 31.27 32.13 -1.62
CA MET A 1 31.00 30.68 -1.72
C MET A 1 29.72 30.51 -2.51
N THR A 2 29.86 30.10 -3.77
CA THR A 2 28.77 29.95 -4.74
C THR A 2 27.97 28.69 -4.43
N ASN A 3 26.77 28.84 -3.85
CA ASN A 3 25.79 27.75 -3.73
C ASN A 3 25.15 27.49 -5.10
N THR A 4 25.93 26.90 -6.00
CA THR A 4 25.47 26.33 -7.26
C THR A 4 25.29 24.83 -7.08
N ASP A 5 24.44 24.43 -6.12
CA ASP A 5 23.96 23.04 -6.05
C ASP A 5 22.73 22.94 -6.97
N ASN A 6 23.07 23.01 -8.26
CA ASN A 6 22.55 22.14 -9.29
C ASN A 6 21.35 21.28 -8.86
N ARG A 7 20.16 21.79 -9.19
CA ARG A 7 18.82 21.22 -9.05
C ARG A 7 18.62 19.96 -9.91
N TYR A 8 19.58 19.05 -9.89
CA TYR A 8 19.46 17.72 -10.48
C TYR A 8 18.60 16.88 -9.53
N TYR A 9 17.32 16.78 -9.88
CA TYR A 9 16.43 15.77 -9.34
C TYR A 9 16.97 14.40 -9.74
N GLN A 10 17.88 13.87 -8.93
CA GLN A 10 18.14 12.44 -8.91
C GLN A 10 16.89 11.77 -8.33
N PRO A 11 16.42 10.62 -8.86
CA PRO A 11 15.48 9.79 -8.13
C PRO A 11 16.21 9.20 -6.91
N THR A 12 16.46 10.01 -5.88
CA THR A 12 17.23 9.66 -4.68
C THR A 12 16.41 8.86 -3.68
N ASP A 13 15.08 8.87 -3.77
CA ASP A 13 14.23 8.20 -2.79
C ASP A 13 13.51 6.99 -3.40
N ILE A 14 14.00 5.80 -3.03
CA ILE A 14 13.38 4.49 -3.28
C ILE A 14 11.87 4.53 -2.96
N LYS A 15 11.45 5.39 -2.01
CA LYS A 15 10.07 5.56 -1.55
C LYS A 15 9.16 6.03 -2.67
N ASP A 16 9.60 6.97 -3.48
CA ASP A 16 8.78 7.57 -4.53
C ASP A 16 8.58 6.59 -5.67
N ALA A 17 9.62 5.81 -5.99
CA ALA A 17 9.52 4.69 -6.92
C ALA A 17 8.51 3.65 -6.41
N LEU A 18 8.60 3.26 -5.13
CA LEU A 18 7.63 2.34 -4.53
C LEU A 18 6.20 2.91 -4.52
N GLN A 19 6.02 4.19 -4.22
CA GLN A 19 4.70 4.84 -4.25
C GLN A 19 4.12 4.88 -5.67
N THR A 20 4.96 5.14 -6.67
CA THR A 20 4.55 5.15 -8.08
C THR A 20 4.09 3.76 -8.50
N ILE A 21 4.87 2.72 -8.18
CA ILE A 21 4.52 1.33 -8.47
C ILE A 21 3.24 0.94 -7.72
N GLN A 22 3.06 1.33 -6.45
CA GLN A 22 1.82 1.09 -5.70
C GLN A 22 0.60 1.72 -6.39
N LYS A 23 0.71 2.98 -6.83
CA LYS A 23 -0.38 3.67 -7.54
C LYS A 23 -0.71 2.95 -8.83
N LEU A 24 0.29 2.66 -9.65
CA LEU A 24 0.13 1.94 -10.92
C LEU A 24 -0.50 0.57 -10.71
N PHE A 25 -0.04 -0.20 -9.74
CA PHE A 25 -0.63 -1.50 -9.43
C PHE A 25 -2.12 -1.37 -9.11
N ASN A 26 -2.50 -0.42 -8.26
CA ASN A 26 -3.89 -0.20 -7.88
C ASN A 26 -4.78 0.36 -9.00
N THR A 27 -4.24 0.88 -10.10
CA THR A 27 -5.10 1.34 -11.21
C THR A 27 -5.67 0.19 -12.01
N TYR A 28 -4.93 -0.92 -12.11
CA TYR A 28 -5.32 -2.08 -12.90
C TYR A 28 -5.68 -3.31 -12.07
N THR A 29 -5.67 -3.23 -10.74
CA THR A 29 -6.00 -4.38 -9.87
C THR A 29 -7.35 -4.99 -10.19
N ASP A 30 -8.32 -4.18 -10.64
CA ASP A 30 -9.68 -4.58 -11.00
C ASP A 30 -9.91 -4.74 -12.52
N ALA A 31 -8.90 -4.47 -13.34
CA ALA A 31 -8.97 -4.60 -14.78
C ALA A 31 -8.98 -6.08 -15.22
N PRO A 32 -9.55 -6.41 -16.39
CA PRO A 32 -9.48 -7.75 -16.95
C PRO A 32 -8.01 -8.14 -17.25
N LEU A 33 -7.67 -9.41 -17.02
CA LEU A 33 -6.34 -9.92 -17.31
C LEU A 33 -6.14 -10.03 -18.82
N THR A 34 -5.42 -9.08 -19.40
CA THR A 34 -4.99 -9.10 -20.81
C THR A 34 -3.51 -9.47 -20.94
N PRO A 35 -3.06 -10.02 -22.09
CA PRO A 35 -1.64 -10.31 -22.31
C PRO A 35 -0.74 -9.08 -22.17
N GLU A 36 -1.22 -7.92 -22.64
CA GLU A 36 -0.54 -6.64 -22.52
C GLU A 36 -0.38 -6.20 -21.07
N LEU A 37 -1.45 -6.36 -20.28
CA LEU A 37 -1.44 -6.05 -18.85
C LEU A 37 -0.47 -6.97 -18.10
N MET A 38 -0.44 -8.26 -18.44
CA MET A 38 0.50 -9.21 -17.83
C MET A 38 1.96 -8.86 -18.15
N THR A 39 2.24 -8.47 -19.39
CA THR A 39 3.58 -8.00 -19.81
C THR A 39 3.97 -6.74 -19.04
N TYR A 40 3.04 -5.78 -18.91
CA TYR A 40 3.27 -4.57 -18.13
C TYR A 40 3.51 -4.85 -16.65
N HIS A 41 2.71 -5.74 -16.06
CA HIS A 41 2.87 -6.20 -14.68
C HIS A 41 4.25 -6.84 -14.44
N GLN A 42 4.68 -7.73 -15.33
CA GLN A 42 6.00 -8.36 -15.26
C GLN A 42 7.13 -7.32 -15.32
N LYS A 43 7.00 -6.28 -16.15
CA LYS A 43 7.97 -5.17 -16.19
C LYS A 43 8.08 -4.46 -14.83
N LEU A 44 6.96 -4.20 -14.16
CA LEU A 44 6.96 -3.57 -12.82
C LEU A 44 7.62 -4.47 -11.76
N VAL A 45 7.31 -5.76 -11.75
CA VAL A 45 7.93 -6.73 -10.82
C VAL A 45 9.43 -6.83 -11.08
N ASN A 46 9.85 -6.90 -12.34
CA ASN A 46 11.25 -6.91 -12.72
C ASN A 46 11.95 -5.62 -12.26
N GLN A 47 11.33 -4.46 -12.42
CA GLN A 47 11.89 -3.19 -11.95
C GLN A 47 12.10 -3.17 -10.42
N LEU A 48 11.20 -3.77 -9.64
CA LEU A 48 11.39 -3.95 -8.19
C LEU A 48 12.60 -4.85 -7.89
N ALA A 49 12.68 -6.00 -8.55
CA ALA A 49 13.69 -7.02 -8.27
C ALA A 49 15.10 -6.63 -8.75
N THR A 50 15.23 -6.02 -9.93
CA THR A 50 16.53 -5.77 -10.56
C THR A 50 17.08 -4.38 -10.29
N ASN A 51 16.22 -3.38 -10.09
CA ASN A 51 16.68 -2.00 -9.85
C ASN A 51 16.53 -1.61 -8.37
N LEU A 52 15.34 -1.74 -7.80
CA LEU A 52 15.07 -1.17 -6.47
C LEU A 52 15.61 -2.02 -5.32
N LEU A 53 15.54 -3.35 -5.43
CA LEU A 53 16.04 -4.24 -4.38
C LEU A 53 17.55 -4.12 -4.16
N PRO A 54 18.42 -4.16 -5.20
CA PRO A 54 19.86 -3.99 -5.01
C PRO A 54 20.21 -2.59 -4.48
N LEU A 55 19.51 -1.54 -4.94
CA LEU A 55 19.70 -0.19 -4.43
C LEU A 55 19.36 -0.08 -2.93
N ALA A 56 18.26 -0.68 -2.49
CA ALA A 56 17.88 -0.72 -1.07
C ALA A 56 18.89 -1.51 -0.22
N GLN A 57 19.45 -2.58 -0.78
CA GLN A 57 20.50 -3.38 -0.14
C GLN A 57 21.81 -2.59 0.00
N GLN A 58 22.23 -1.88 -1.04
CA GLN A 58 23.42 -1.02 -1.02
C GLN A 58 23.30 0.10 0.02
N GLN A 59 22.09 0.65 0.19
CA GLN A 59 21.81 1.67 1.21
C GLN A 59 21.60 1.09 2.62
N HIS A 60 21.67 -0.24 2.79
CA HIS A 60 21.37 -0.96 4.03
C HIS A 60 19.99 -0.61 4.65
N ASP A 61 19.04 -0.19 3.81
CA ASP A 61 17.71 0.24 4.27
C ASP A 61 16.78 -0.98 4.40
N LYS A 62 16.82 -1.59 5.59
CA LYS A 62 16.00 -2.77 5.93
C LYS A 62 14.50 -2.53 5.77
N LEU A 63 14.03 -1.30 5.99
CA LEU A 63 12.61 -0.96 5.83
C LEU A 63 12.22 -1.06 4.36
N ARG A 64 13.03 -0.49 3.45
CA ARG A 64 12.74 -0.52 2.01
C ARG A 64 12.87 -1.92 1.43
N ILE A 65 13.84 -2.70 1.87
CA ILE A 65 13.96 -4.12 1.48
C ILE A 65 12.68 -4.89 1.85
N THR A 66 12.17 -4.69 3.07
CA THR A 66 10.93 -5.34 3.53
C THR A 66 9.71 -4.88 2.72
N GLN A 67 9.63 -3.59 2.40
CA GLN A 67 8.55 -3.04 1.56
C GLN A 67 8.60 -3.59 0.14
N ILE A 68 9.77 -3.67 -0.49
CA ILE A 68 9.95 -4.24 -1.83
C ILE A 68 9.52 -5.70 -1.85
N ASN A 69 9.99 -6.50 -0.89
CA ASN A 69 9.61 -7.91 -0.78
C ASN A 69 8.09 -8.08 -0.58
N SER A 70 7.48 -7.22 0.25
CA SER A 70 6.03 -7.21 0.45
C SER A 70 5.30 -6.87 -0.84
N MET A 71 5.73 -5.85 -1.59
CA MET A 71 5.12 -5.50 -2.87
C MET A 71 5.22 -6.62 -3.89
N MET A 72 6.38 -7.27 -4.01
CA MET A 72 6.56 -8.40 -4.92
C MET A 72 5.63 -9.57 -4.56
N ALA A 73 5.50 -9.91 -3.28
CA ALA A 73 4.59 -10.97 -2.82
C ALA A 73 3.14 -10.65 -3.19
N VAL A 74 2.69 -9.42 -2.92
CA VAL A 74 1.33 -8.96 -3.24
C VAL A 74 1.06 -8.97 -4.75
N MET A 75 2.02 -8.56 -5.55
CA MET A 75 1.93 -8.58 -7.01
C MET A 75 1.84 -10.01 -7.56
N GLN A 76 2.66 -10.92 -7.03
CA GLN A 76 2.62 -12.35 -7.39
C GLN A 76 1.29 -13.00 -6.98
N ASP A 77 0.79 -12.70 -5.79
CA ASP A 77 -0.49 -13.24 -5.31
C ASP A 77 -1.67 -12.71 -6.14
N TRP A 78 -1.65 -11.43 -6.54
CA TRP A 78 -2.64 -10.89 -7.49
C TRP A 78 -2.63 -11.68 -8.80
N LEU A 79 -1.46 -11.92 -9.39
CA LEU A 79 -1.37 -12.66 -10.64
C LEU A 79 -1.90 -14.10 -10.48
N LYS A 80 -1.52 -14.80 -9.40
CA LYS A 80 -2.03 -16.15 -9.10
C LYS A 80 -3.56 -16.16 -8.96
N LEU A 81 -4.13 -15.22 -8.22
CA LEU A 81 -5.59 -15.11 -8.06
C LEU A 81 -6.27 -14.88 -9.41
N ARG A 82 -5.73 -13.99 -10.25
CA ARG A 82 -6.27 -13.71 -11.57
C ARG A 82 -6.19 -14.91 -12.51
N LEU A 83 -5.09 -15.66 -12.48
CA LEU A 83 -4.96 -16.91 -13.25
C LEU A 83 -5.96 -17.98 -12.79
N ASN A 84 -6.31 -18.00 -11.51
CA ASN A 84 -7.34 -18.88 -10.95
C ASN A 84 -8.78 -18.38 -11.19
N GLY A 85 -8.97 -17.28 -11.92
CA GLY A 85 -10.29 -16.65 -12.13
C GLY A 85 -10.86 -15.97 -10.88
N GLN A 86 -10.06 -15.78 -9.84
CA GLN A 86 -10.47 -15.13 -8.60
C GLN A 86 -10.23 -13.61 -8.65
N VAL A 87 -11.07 -12.86 -7.93
CA VAL A 87 -10.86 -11.43 -7.71
C VAL A 87 -9.82 -11.19 -6.63
N PHE A 88 -9.07 -10.10 -6.74
CA PHE A 88 -8.04 -9.76 -5.76
C PHE A 88 -8.60 -9.43 -4.37
N GLY A 89 -9.83 -8.93 -4.29
CA GLY A 89 -10.54 -8.72 -3.01
C GLY A 89 -9.92 -7.66 -2.09
N GLY A 90 -9.02 -6.82 -2.60
CA GLY A 90 -8.28 -5.84 -1.83
C GLY A 90 -7.53 -4.84 -2.71
N LYS A 91 -6.59 -4.12 -2.12
CA LYS A 91 -5.68 -3.20 -2.80
C LYS A 91 -4.32 -3.17 -2.10
N MET A 92 -3.31 -2.65 -2.77
CA MET A 92 -2.02 -2.40 -2.14
C MET A 92 -2.03 -1.03 -1.44
N GLN A 93 -1.73 -1.01 -0.15
CA GLN A 93 -1.62 0.24 0.61
C GLN A 93 -0.46 0.14 1.60
N HIS A 94 0.37 1.18 1.67
CA HIS A 94 1.62 1.17 2.45
C HIS A 94 2.51 -0.04 2.10
N PHE A 95 2.60 -0.35 0.80
CA PHE A 95 3.45 -1.42 0.26
C PHE A 95 3.05 -2.85 0.71
N LYS A 96 1.83 -3.02 1.24
CA LYS A 96 1.27 -4.31 1.67
C LYS A 96 -0.15 -4.52 1.15
N PHE A 97 -0.61 -5.76 1.14
CA PHE A 97 -2.00 -6.08 0.82
C PHE A 97 -2.92 -5.60 1.93
N VAL A 98 -4.02 -4.97 1.54
CA VAL A 98 -5.12 -4.59 2.42
C VAL A 98 -6.41 -5.10 1.79
N SER A 99 -7.11 -5.99 2.50
CA SER A 99 -8.41 -6.49 2.07
C SER A 99 -9.45 -5.36 2.05
N ASN A 100 -10.35 -5.41 1.06
CA ASN A 100 -11.49 -4.49 0.99
C ASN A 100 -12.60 -4.85 1.99
N GLN A 101 -12.53 -6.02 2.63
CA GLN A 101 -13.45 -6.42 3.69
C GLN A 101 -13.18 -5.61 4.95
N LYS A 102 -13.80 -4.42 5.05
CA LYS A 102 -13.83 -3.68 6.32
C LYS A 102 -14.67 -4.46 7.32
N ALA A 103 -14.05 -4.99 8.37
CA ALA A 103 -14.78 -5.44 9.55
C ALA A 103 -15.54 -4.24 10.13
N GLN A 104 -16.82 -4.09 9.78
CA GLN A 104 -17.69 -3.10 10.38
C GLN A 104 -18.00 -3.54 11.82
N TYR A 105 -17.14 -3.16 12.76
CA TYR A 105 -17.48 -3.26 14.17
C TYR A 105 -18.61 -2.27 14.46
N LYS A 106 -19.85 -2.76 14.52
CA LYS A 106 -21.00 -1.97 14.99
C LYS A 106 -20.75 -1.59 16.45
N ARG A 107 -20.22 -0.38 16.71
CA ARG A 107 -20.20 0.19 18.06
C ARG A 107 -21.63 0.52 18.45
N ARG A 108 -22.27 -0.32 19.27
CA ARG A 108 -23.47 0.07 20.00
C ARG A 108 -23.05 1.07 21.07
N VAL A 109 -23.27 2.36 20.82
CA VAL A 109 -23.17 3.39 21.85
C VAL A 109 -24.35 3.19 22.80
N HIS A 110 -24.14 2.51 23.92
CA HIS A 110 -25.10 2.54 25.01
C HIS A 110 -25.11 3.96 25.57
N LYS A 111 -26.09 4.77 25.15
CA LYS A 111 -26.39 6.04 25.80
C LYS A 111 -26.93 5.72 27.19
N ILE A 112 -26.05 5.71 28.19
CA ILE A 112 -26.47 5.81 29.59
C ILE A 112 -27.07 7.20 29.73
N ARG A 113 -28.39 7.29 29.68
CA ARG A 113 -29.12 8.51 30.04
C ARG A 113 -28.83 8.76 31.52
N GLY A 114 -28.01 9.76 31.80
CA GLY A 114 -27.79 10.26 33.15
C GLY A 114 -29.12 10.67 33.75
N ASN A 115 -29.56 9.94 34.77
CA ASN A 115 -30.68 10.34 35.60
C ASN A 115 -30.13 11.32 36.65
N GLN A 116 -30.11 12.61 36.28
CA GLN A 116 -29.86 13.71 37.21
C GLN A 116 -31.02 13.78 38.21
N ASN A 117 -30.84 13.21 39.40
CA ASN A 117 -31.70 13.50 40.55
C ASN A 117 -31.20 14.76 41.25
N HIS A 118 -31.54 15.93 40.72
CA HIS A 118 -31.55 17.17 41.47
C HIS A 118 -32.84 17.25 42.28
N ARG A 119 -32.79 16.99 43.59
CA ARG A 119 -33.69 17.64 44.58
C ARG A 119 -32.98 17.74 45.92
N ALA A 120 -32.22 18.83 46.09
CA ALA A 120 -32.01 19.41 47.40
C ALA A 120 -33.33 20.10 47.81
N SER A 121 -33.96 19.62 48.87
CA SER A 121 -35.03 20.35 49.56
C SER A 121 -34.58 20.60 50.99
N ARG A 122 -34.25 21.85 51.28
CA ARG A 122 -34.17 22.39 52.65
C ARG A 122 -35.60 22.63 53.13
N HIS A 123 -35.94 22.12 54.32
CA HIS A 123 -36.64 22.87 55.37
C HIS A 123 -36.52 22.12 56.69
#